data_AF-A0A8X6UCT6-F1
#
_entry.id   AF-A0A8X6UCT6-F1
#
_cell.length_a   1.000
_cell.length_b   1.000
_cell.length_c   1.000
_cell.angle_alpha   90.00
_cell.angle_beta   90.00
_cell.angle_gamma   90.00
#
_symmetry.space_group_name_H-M   'P 1'
#
loop_
_entity.id
_entity.type
_entity.pdbx_description
1 polymer ?
#
loop_
_entity_poly.entity_id
_entity_poly.type
_entity_poly.pdbx_seq_one_letter_code
_entity_poly.pdbx_strand_id
1 'polypeptide(L)'
;MLETEEGKHGSVLSPTLFALYLSGLEQVVPNNCEIRIFADNIVIWRPSSDLGKLENGINVAPDKLWNFAEDHKLSFNSTMYKAGFLNTNRKLYGLHRSITLNHQPHKHPKYFGFVLDSEILNNKHIDHLMLRARRHFNILKDISGRDWGANTSALRNTYTSLV
;
A
#
# COMPACT_ATOMS: atom_id res chain seq x y z
N MET A 1 3.47 0.81 -8.92
CA MET A 1 3.77 -0.26 -9.86
C MET A 1 5.00 0.16 -10.64
N LEU A 2 6.07 -0.61 -10.50
CA LEU A 2 7.33 -0.48 -11.22
C LEU A 2 7.28 -1.38 -12.44
N GLU A 3 7.55 -0.84 -13.61
CA GLU A 3 7.59 -1.62 -14.85
C GLU A 3 8.99 -1.56 -15.45
N THR A 4 9.52 -2.74 -15.81
CA THR A 4 10.73 -2.88 -16.62
C THR A 4 10.33 -3.08 -18.07
N GLU A 5 10.93 -2.33 -19.00
CA GLU A 5 10.56 -2.37 -20.43
C GLU A 5 10.78 -3.75 -21.11
N GLU A 6 11.51 -4.70 -20.50
CA GLU A 6 11.90 -5.97 -21.15
C GLU A 6 11.56 -7.26 -20.36
N GLY A 7 10.64 -7.21 -19.39
CA GLY A 7 10.33 -8.36 -18.53
C GLY A 7 9.54 -9.48 -19.24
N LYS A 8 10.12 -10.68 -19.42
CA LYS A 8 9.36 -11.91 -19.73
C LYS A 8 8.50 -12.30 -18.53
N HIS A 9 7.21 -12.01 -18.61
CA HIS A 9 6.21 -12.44 -17.64
C HIS A 9 6.03 -13.96 -17.73
N GLY A 10 6.33 -14.71 -16.66
CA GLY A 10 6.08 -16.16 -16.58
C GLY A 10 7.29 -17.06 -16.29
N SER A 11 8.51 -16.51 -16.17
CA SER A 11 9.64 -17.29 -15.65
C SER A 11 9.56 -17.44 -14.13
N VAL A 12 9.79 -18.66 -13.62
CA VAL A 12 9.84 -18.96 -12.17
C VAL A 12 10.93 -18.14 -11.45
N LEU A 13 11.99 -17.76 -12.16
CA LEU A 13 13.10 -16.97 -11.60
C LEU A 13 12.86 -15.46 -11.65
N SER A 14 11.89 -14.99 -12.42
CA SER A 14 11.63 -13.57 -12.62
C SER A 14 11.42 -12.81 -11.29
N PRO A 15 10.60 -13.31 -10.34
CA PRO A 15 10.41 -12.62 -9.05
C PRO A 15 11.70 -12.48 -8.23
N THR A 16 12.55 -13.52 -8.22
CA THR A 16 13.80 -13.52 -7.46
C THR A 16 14.83 -12.58 -8.07
N LEU A 17 14.98 -12.60 -9.39
CA LEU A 17 15.88 -11.69 -10.11
C LEU A 17 15.43 -10.24 -9.95
N PHE A 18 14.13 -9.98 -10.02
CA PHE A 18 13.58 -8.65 -9.80
C PHE A 18 13.81 -8.16 -8.36
N ALA A 19 13.64 -9.02 -7.35
CA ALA A 19 13.96 -8.68 -5.97
C ALA A 19 15.45 -8.36 -5.78
N LEU A 20 16.34 -9.13 -6.41
CA LEU A 20 17.78 -8.86 -6.38
C LEU A 20 18.12 -7.55 -7.09
N TYR A 21 17.47 -7.26 -8.22
CA TYR A 21 17.62 -5.99 -8.94
C TYR A 21 17.26 -4.78 -8.08
N LEU A 22 16.15 -4.87 -7.35
CA LEU A 22 15.71 -3.81 -6.45
C LEU A 22 16.49 -3.73 -5.14
N SER A 23 17.29 -4.73 -4.77
CA SER A 23 18.04 -4.73 -3.50
C SER A 23 19.00 -3.54 -3.36
N GLY A 24 19.49 -2.99 -4.48
CA GLY A 24 20.34 -1.80 -4.49
C GLY A 24 19.65 -0.53 -3.99
N LEU A 25 18.31 -0.46 -4.02
CA LEU A 25 17.55 0.70 -3.55
C LEU A 25 17.78 1.00 -2.07
N GLU A 26 18.00 -0.02 -1.25
CA GLU A 26 18.27 0.15 0.18
C GLU A 26 19.54 0.97 0.45
N GLN A 27 20.49 0.97 -0.48
CA GLN A 27 21.75 1.71 -0.36
C GLN A 27 21.62 3.18 -0.79
N VAL A 28 20.61 3.51 -1.58
CA VAL A 28 20.42 4.87 -2.12
C VAL A 28 19.59 5.72 -1.16
N VAL A 29 18.61 5.11 -0.49
CA VAL A 29 17.73 5.79 0.46
C VAL A 29 18.56 6.42 1.60
N PRO A 30 18.26 7.65 2.04
CA PRO A 30 18.99 8.28 3.14
C PRO A 30 18.97 7.43 4.41
N ASN A 31 20.09 7.35 5.16
CA ASN A 31 20.22 6.58 6.41
C ASN A 31 19.19 6.89 7.51
N ASN A 32 18.45 7.98 7.32
CA ASN A 32 17.49 8.51 8.27
C ASN A 32 16.04 8.16 7.85
N CYS A 33 15.88 7.43 6.74
CA CYS A 33 14.65 6.87 6.21
C CYS A 33 14.79 5.34 6.18
N GLU A 34 13.69 4.66 6.39
CA GLU A 34 13.54 3.22 6.27
C GLU A 34 12.87 2.91 4.93
N ILE A 35 13.24 1.79 4.32
CA ILE A 35 12.65 1.30 3.07
C ILE A 35 12.23 -0.17 3.21
N ARG A 36 11.10 -0.52 2.62
CA ARG A 36 10.67 -1.90 2.40
C ARG A 36 10.24 -2.08 0.96
N ILE A 37 10.70 -3.19 0.39
CA ILE A 37 10.43 -3.56 -0.99
C ILE A 37 9.79 -4.94 -0.97
N PHE A 38 8.68 -5.08 -1.67
CA PHE A 38 8.04 -6.37 -1.88
C PHE A 38 7.43 -6.41 -3.26
N ALA A 39 7.97 -7.28 -4.11
CA ALA A 39 7.74 -7.26 -5.55
C ALA A 39 7.93 -5.84 -6.11
N ASP A 40 6.93 -5.27 -6.76
CA ASP A 40 6.90 -3.94 -7.38
C ASP A 40 6.46 -2.82 -6.41
N ASN A 41 6.13 -3.17 -5.16
CA ASN A 41 5.67 -2.22 -4.16
C ASN A 41 6.83 -1.77 -3.27
N ILE A 42 7.08 -0.47 -3.23
CA ILE A 42 8.11 0.17 -2.41
C ILE A 42 7.41 1.08 -1.42
N VAL A 43 7.83 0.99 -0.15
CA VAL A 43 7.41 1.93 0.90
C VAL A 43 8.65 2.50 1.55
N ILE A 44 8.66 3.83 1.66
CA ILE A 44 9.69 4.58 2.35
C ILE A 44 9.01 5.36 3.47
N TRP A 45 9.58 5.33 4.67
CA TRP A 45 9.07 6.12 5.79
C TRP A 45 10.22 6.63 6.66
N ARG A 46 9.93 7.64 7.46
CA ARG A 46 10.91 8.25 8.37
C ARG A 46 10.26 8.47 9.74
N PRO A 47 10.74 7.82 10.80
CA PRO A 47 10.31 8.15 12.16
C PRO A 47 11.00 9.46 12.60
N SER A 48 10.25 10.38 13.20
CA SER A 48 10.79 11.61 13.79
C SER A 48 9.82 12.20 14.80
N SER A 49 10.34 12.78 15.87
CA SER A 49 9.58 13.61 16.83
C SER A 49 9.45 15.07 16.39
N ASP A 50 10.30 15.50 15.46
CA ASP A 50 10.35 16.85 14.89
C ASP A 50 9.82 16.82 13.45
N LEU A 51 8.73 17.56 13.21
CA LEU A 51 8.07 17.62 11.91
C LEU A 51 8.93 18.32 10.85
N GLY A 52 9.72 19.32 11.19
CA GLY A 52 10.60 19.99 10.22
C GLY A 52 11.72 19.07 9.74
N LYS A 53 12.31 18.30 10.66
CA LYS A 53 13.31 17.27 10.31
C LYS A 53 12.70 16.08 9.58
N LEU A 54 11.43 15.78 9.83
CA LEU A 54 10.68 14.75 9.12
C LEU A 54 10.53 15.14 7.65
N GLU A 55 9.99 16.33 7.40
CA GLU A 55 9.69 16.86 6.07
C GLU A 55 10.95 16.99 5.22
N ASN A 56 11.97 17.65 5.77
CA ASN A 56 13.23 17.82 5.06
C ASN A 56 13.92 16.49 4.77
N GLY A 57 13.79 15.49 5.66
CA GLY A 57 14.41 14.19 5.45
C GLY A 57 13.65 13.32 4.45
N ILE A 58 12.32 13.26 4.57
CA ILE A 58 11.50 12.40 3.71
C ILE A 58 11.43 12.93 2.28
N ASN A 59 11.48 14.25 2.06
CA ASN A 59 11.42 14.84 0.72
C ASN A 59 12.67 14.55 -0.12
N VAL A 60 13.80 14.18 0.49
CA VAL A 60 15.03 13.80 -0.25
C VAL A 60 14.91 12.37 -0.82
N ALA A 61 14.12 11.50 -0.20
CA ALA A 61 14.07 10.09 -0.58
C ALA A 61 13.48 9.84 -1.97
N PRO A 62 12.39 10.51 -2.40
CA PRO A 62 11.85 10.32 -3.75
C PRO A 62 12.78 10.80 -4.87
N ASP A 63 13.50 11.91 -4.69
CA ASP A 63 14.46 12.39 -5.71
C ASP A 63 15.55 11.34 -5.96
N LYS A 64 16.07 10.77 -4.87
CA LYS A 64 17.04 9.67 -4.93
C LYS A 64 16.48 8.40 -5.57
N LEU A 65 15.24 8.08 -5.27
CA LEU A 65 14.52 6.95 -5.85
C LEU A 65 14.37 7.13 -7.36
N TRP A 66 14.03 8.34 -7.81
CA TRP A 66 13.89 8.68 -9.22
C TRP A 66 15.21 8.55 -9.97
N ASN A 67 16.30 9.08 -9.42
CA ASN A 67 17.63 8.95 -10.01
C ASN A 67 18.05 7.48 -10.15
N PHE A 68 17.83 6.66 -9.10
CA PHE A 68 18.11 5.22 -9.20
C PHE A 68 17.30 4.57 -10.32
N ALA A 69 16.02 4.92 -10.46
CA ALA A 69 15.17 4.35 -11.49
C ALA A 69 15.60 4.75 -12.89
N GLU A 70 15.97 6.01 -13.13
CA GLU A 70 16.56 6.46 -14.40
C GLU A 70 17.83 5.68 -14.73
N ASP A 71 18.76 5.57 -13.77
CA ASP A 71 20.02 4.83 -13.94
C ASP A 71 19.78 3.34 -14.27
N HIS A 72 18.70 2.78 -13.72
CA HIS A 72 18.33 1.37 -13.84
C HIS A 72 17.20 1.13 -14.86
N LYS A 73 16.86 2.10 -15.69
CA LYS A 73 15.79 2.01 -16.71
C LYS A 73 14.46 1.47 -16.16
N LEU A 74 14.12 1.86 -14.95
CA LEU A 74 12.86 1.56 -14.28
C LEU A 74 11.90 2.73 -14.49
N SER A 75 10.62 2.44 -14.73
CA SER A 75 9.58 3.46 -14.78
C SER A 75 8.68 3.38 -13.56
N PHE A 76 8.49 4.51 -12.88
CA PHE A 76 7.50 4.64 -11.81
C PHE A 76 6.19 5.17 -12.37
N ASN A 77 5.09 4.51 -12.02
CA ASN A 77 3.77 5.08 -12.26
C ASN A 77 3.49 6.23 -11.27
N SER A 78 3.65 7.48 -11.74
CA SER A 78 3.44 8.70 -10.96
C SER A 78 2.03 8.84 -10.36
N THR A 79 1.01 8.26 -11.00
CA THR A 79 -0.38 8.30 -10.48
C THR A 79 -0.61 7.38 -9.28
N MET A 80 0.29 6.41 -9.05
CA MET A 80 0.19 5.45 -7.95
C MET A 80 0.97 5.88 -6.71
N TYR A 81 1.77 6.95 -6.80
CA TYR A 81 2.51 7.47 -5.66
C TYR A 81 1.56 8.07 -4.63
N LYS A 82 1.64 7.59 -3.38
CA LYS A 82 0.82 8.08 -2.28
C LYS A 82 1.70 8.40 -1.09
N ALA A 83 1.67 9.66 -0.68
CA ALA A 83 2.31 10.11 0.54
C ALA A 83 1.25 10.39 1.62
N GLY A 84 1.60 10.08 2.87
CA GLY A 84 0.74 10.31 4.02
C GLY A 84 1.53 10.31 5.32
N PHE A 85 1.00 10.98 6.33
CA PHE A 85 1.58 11.02 7.67
C PHE A 85 0.85 10.05 8.58
N LEU A 86 1.61 9.30 9.38
CA LEU A 86 1.08 8.50 10.48
C LEU A 86 1.51 9.16 11.78
N ASN A 87 0.55 9.46 12.66
CA ASN A 87 0.82 10.14 13.91
C ASN A 87 -0.03 9.57 15.05
N THR A 88 0.56 9.46 16.23
CA THR A 88 -0.14 9.09 17.47
C THR A 88 -0.61 10.32 18.24
N ASN A 89 -0.05 11.50 17.95
CA ASN A 89 -0.43 12.74 18.61
C ASN A 89 -1.69 13.34 17.99
N ARG A 90 -2.81 13.25 18.73
CA ARG A 90 -4.11 13.76 18.31
C ARG A 90 -4.13 15.25 17.99
N LYS A 91 -3.23 16.05 18.59
CA LYS A 91 -3.12 17.49 18.32
C LYS A 91 -2.57 17.80 16.93
N LEU A 92 -1.94 16.82 16.29
CA LEU A 92 -1.37 16.94 14.95
C LEU A 92 -2.30 16.31 13.89
N TYR A 93 -3.47 15.81 14.29
CA TYR A 93 -4.49 15.31 13.36
C TYR A 93 -5.05 16.48 12.55
N GLY A 94 -5.00 16.37 11.21
CA GLY A 94 -5.42 17.43 10.29
C GLY A 94 -4.31 18.41 9.89
N LEU A 95 -3.09 18.26 10.40
CA LEU A 95 -1.94 19.02 9.91
C LEU A 95 -1.55 18.49 8.52
N HIS A 96 -2.11 19.11 7.48
CA HIS A 96 -1.84 18.76 6.09
C HIS A 96 -0.64 19.55 5.60
N ARG A 97 0.57 19.13 5.98
CA ARG A 97 1.75 19.75 5.42
C ARG A 97 2.11 19.15 4.07
N SER A 98 2.66 20.00 3.23
CA SER A 98 3.12 19.65 1.88
C SER A 98 4.35 18.76 2.01
N ILE A 99 4.17 17.44 1.87
CA ILE A 99 5.26 16.61 1.35
C ILE A 99 5.44 17.12 -0.07
N THR A 100 6.50 17.90 -0.28
CA THR A 100 6.71 18.80 -1.41
C THR A 100 7.10 18.06 -2.68
N LEU A 101 6.55 16.87 -2.90
CA LEU A 101 6.79 16.11 -4.11
C LEU A 101 5.58 16.17 -5.02
N ASN A 102 5.13 17.38 -5.41
CA ASN A 102 4.12 17.66 -6.46
C ASN A 102 2.86 16.76 -6.53
N HIS A 103 2.57 16.02 -5.47
CA HIS A 103 1.57 14.97 -5.45
C HIS A 103 0.77 15.14 -4.18
N GLN A 104 -0.55 15.22 -4.35
CA GLN A 104 -1.44 15.51 -3.24
C GLN A 104 -1.35 14.40 -2.21
N PRO A 105 -1.09 14.72 -0.92
CA PRO A 105 -1.12 13.74 0.14
C PRO A 105 -2.46 12.99 0.12
N HIS A 106 -2.40 11.66 0.05
CA HIS A 106 -3.61 10.85 0.14
C HIS A 106 -3.91 10.58 1.61
N LYS A 107 -5.08 11.01 2.08
CA LYS A 107 -5.50 10.85 3.47
C LYS A 107 -5.54 9.37 3.92
N HIS A 108 -5.80 8.46 2.99
CA HIS A 108 -5.93 7.03 3.27
C HIS A 108 -5.18 6.19 2.22
N PRO A 109 -3.83 6.13 2.29
CA PRO A 109 -3.07 5.30 1.37
C PRO A 109 -3.38 3.82 1.65
N LYS A 110 -3.46 3.02 0.57
CA LYS A 110 -3.61 1.56 0.68
C LYS A 110 -2.24 0.92 0.51
N TYR A 111 -1.89 0.02 1.43
CA TYR A 111 -0.68 -0.78 1.38
C TYR A 111 -1.04 -2.25 1.66
N PHE A 112 -0.74 -3.16 0.73
CA PHE A 112 -1.14 -4.58 0.80
C PHE A 112 -2.63 -4.81 1.16
N GLY A 113 -3.52 -3.98 0.63
CA GLY A 113 -4.96 -4.06 0.94
C GLY A 113 -5.36 -3.51 2.31
N PHE A 114 -4.39 -3.14 3.15
CA PHE A 114 -4.61 -2.40 4.38
C PHE A 114 -4.82 -0.92 4.08
N VAL A 115 -5.84 -0.31 4.67
CA VAL A 115 -6.11 1.12 4.52
C VAL A 115 -5.47 1.83 5.70
N LEU A 116 -4.38 2.55 5.44
CA LEU A 116 -3.70 3.32 6.47
C LEU A 116 -4.52 4.56 6.80
N ASP A 117 -4.59 4.88 8.09
CA ASP A 117 -5.22 6.09 8.61
C ASP A 117 -4.16 6.90 9.34
N SER A 118 -4.16 8.22 9.15
CA SER A 118 -3.20 9.13 9.76
C SER A 118 -3.20 9.06 11.28
N GLU A 119 -4.34 8.66 11.86
CA GLU A 119 -4.56 8.56 13.30
C GLU A 119 -4.21 7.16 13.86
N ILE A 120 -3.90 6.19 12.99
CA ILE A 120 -3.64 4.77 13.34
C ILE A 120 -4.85 4.11 14.06
N LEU A 121 -6.02 4.75 14.05
CA LEU A 121 -7.24 4.19 14.62
C LEU A 121 -7.80 3.02 13.78
N ASN A 122 -7.42 2.96 12.50
CA ASN A 122 -7.83 1.93 11.54
C ASN A 122 -9.35 1.84 11.32
N ASN A 123 -10.14 2.81 11.76
CA ASN A 123 -11.60 2.84 11.62
C ASN A 123 -12.02 2.68 10.16
N LYS A 124 -11.36 3.39 9.23
CA LYS A 124 -11.63 3.26 7.79
C LYS A 124 -11.33 1.87 7.23
N HIS A 125 -10.30 1.21 7.75
CA HIS A 125 -10.00 -0.17 7.37
C HIS A 125 -11.09 -1.13 7.89
N ILE A 126 -11.49 -0.97 9.15
CA ILE A 126 -12.56 -1.75 9.78
C ILE A 126 -13.88 -1.55 9.02
N ASP A 127 -14.25 -0.32 8.67
CA ASP A 127 -15.43 -0.01 7.86
C ASP A 127 -15.38 -0.73 6.50
N HIS A 128 -14.20 -0.75 5.86
CA HIS A 128 -14.00 -1.45 4.59
C HIS A 128 -14.17 -2.96 4.73
N LEU A 129 -13.60 -3.56 5.78
CA LEU A 129 -13.76 -4.97 6.11
C LEU A 129 -15.24 -5.30 6.40
N MET A 130 -15.92 -4.46 7.18
CA MET A 130 -17.34 -4.60 7.47
C MET A 130 -18.19 -4.56 6.22
N LEU A 131 -17.94 -3.62 5.30
CA LEU A 131 -18.64 -3.55 4.02
C LEU A 131 -18.40 -4.80 3.16
N ARG A 132 -17.15 -5.30 3.11
CA ARG A 132 -16.81 -6.53 2.38
C ARG A 132 -17.52 -7.74 2.98
N ALA A 133 -17.44 -7.92 4.30
CA ALA A 133 -18.09 -8.99 5.02
C ALA A 133 -19.62 -8.94 4.83
N ARG A 134 -20.21 -7.74 4.88
CA ARG A 134 -21.66 -7.56 4.69
C ARG A 134 -22.10 -7.95 3.28
N ARG A 135 -21.30 -7.68 2.24
CA ARG A 135 -21.58 -8.15 0.88
C ARG A 135 -21.60 -9.67 0.79
N HIS A 136 -20.59 -10.33 1.36
CA HIS A 136 -20.52 -11.79 1.38
C HIS A 136 -21.70 -12.38 2.18
N PHE A 137 -22.04 -11.76 3.31
CA PHE A 137 -23.18 -12.15 4.12
C PHE A 137 -24.52 -11.98 3.40
N ASN A 138 -24.71 -10.89 2.65
CA ASN A 138 -25.93 -10.69 1.88
C ASN A 138 -26.08 -11.74 0.78
N ILE A 139 -25.00 -12.11 0.09
CA ILE A 139 -25.01 -13.22 -0.88
C ILE A 139 -25.47 -14.51 -0.21
N LEU A 140 -24.88 -14.85 0.94
CA LEU A 140 -25.26 -16.05 1.71
C LEU A 140 -26.71 -16.00 2.18
N LYS A 141 -27.18 -14.82 2.61
CA LYS A 141 -28.56 -14.61 3.04
C LYS A 141 -29.53 -14.85 1.88
N ASP A 142 -29.24 -14.29 0.71
CA ASP A 142 -30.10 -14.38 -0.47
C ASP A 142 -30.26 -15.84 -0.94
N ILE A 143 -29.19 -16.64 -0.88
CA ILE A 143 -29.23 -18.06 -1.24
C ILE A 143 -29.70 -18.98 -0.10
N SER A 144 -30.01 -18.46 1.10
CA SER A 144 -30.44 -19.26 2.26
C SER A 144 -31.96 -19.35 2.43
N GLY A 145 -32.73 -18.98 1.42
CA GLY A 145 -34.20 -18.99 1.44
C GLY A 145 -34.81 -20.38 1.69
N ARG A 146 -36.00 -20.44 2.30
CA ARG A 146 -36.69 -21.72 2.56
C ARG A 146 -37.30 -22.36 1.31
N ASP A 147 -37.84 -21.56 0.40
CA ASP A 147 -38.59 -22.06 -0.76
C ASP A 147 -37.74 -22.16 -2.04
N TRP A 148 -36.66 -21.38 -2.13
CA TRP A 148 -35.76 -21.31 -3.30
C TRP A 148 -34.28 -21.14 -2.89
N GLY A 149 -33.91 -21.63 -1.71
CA GLY A 149 -32.53 -21.57 -1.23
C GLY A 149 -31.68 -22.78 -1.63
N ALA A 150 -30.38 -22.57 -1.54
CA ALA A 150 -29.35 -23.58 -1.72
C ALA A 150 -29.35 -24.59 -0.56
N ASN A 151 -28.96 -25.83 -0.86
CA ASN A 151 -28.81 -26.86 0.17
C ASN A 151 -27.63 -26.56 1.12
N THR A 152 -27.59 -27.26 2.26
CA THR A 152 -26.59 -27.02 3.32
C THR A 152 -25.14 -27.17 2.82
N SER A 153 -24.88 -28.12 1.91
CA SER A 153 -23.55 -28.29 1.31
C SER A 153 -23.14 -27.12 0.43
N ALA A 154 -24.05 -26.60 -0.40
CA ALA A 154 -23.78 -25.46 -1.26
C ALA A 154 -23.60 -24.18 -0.44
N LEU A 155 -24.40 -23.97 0.61
CA LEU A 155 -24.23 -22.87 1.55
C LEU A 155 -22.87 -22.91 2.25
N ARG A 156 -22.46 -24.09 2.76
CA ARG A 156 -21.16 -24.28 3.40
C ARG A 156 -20.01 -24.02 2.44
N ASN A 157 -20.07 -24.60 1.23
CA ASN A 157 -19.03 -24.40 0.21
C ASN A 157 -18.95 -22.93 -0.20
N THR A 158 -20.08 -22.25 -0.36
CA THR A 158 -20.13 -20.82 -0.70
C THR A 158 -19.52 -19.98 0.41
N TYR A 159 -19.83 -20.27 1.67
CA TYR A 159 -19.23 -19.59 2.81
C TYR A 159 -17.70 -19.78 2.82
N THR A 160 -17.21 -21.01 2.70
CA THR A 160 -15.78 -21.30 2.69
C THR A 160 -15.04 -20.64 1.52
N SER A 161 -15.67 -20.50 0.36
CA SER A 161 -15.07 -19.82 -0.80
C SER A 161 -15.05 -18.29 -0.68
N LEU A 162 -15.94 -17.70 0.13
CA LEU A 162 -16.04 -16.24 0.31
C LEU A 162 -15.14 -15.71 1.43
N VAL A 163 -14.69 -16.57 2.34
CA VAL A 163 -13.76 -16.25 3.43
C VAL A 163 -12.33 -16.36 2.93
#